data_AF-A0A7W8FLL2-F1
#
_entry.id   AF-A0A7W8FLL2-F1
#
_cell.length_a   1.000
_cell.length_b   1.000
_cell.length_c   1.000
_cell.angle_alpha   90.00
_cell.angle_beta   90.00
_cell.angle_gamma   90.00
#
_symmetry.space_group_name_H-M   'P 1'
#
loop_
_entity.id
_entity.type
_entity.pdbx_description
1 polymer ?
#
loop_
_entity_poly.entity_id
_entity_poly.type
_entity_poly.pdbx_seq_one_letter_code
_entity_poly.pdbx_strand_id
1 'polypeptide(L)'
;MIRLTSALRLELILQVRQRFLHAAVFSGLIWLAVLLPLSHSLRPVAEPYILLGDTCIIGFFFVAGTVFFEKQERTLGAVVSTPLRFWEYLSAKLALLVLISLFVALVVPTIAHGFAYRPIPLVTGVVLGTLLMLLVGFASSLPFASDRAR
;
A
#
# COMPACT_ATOMS: atom_id res chain seq x y z
N MET A 1 18.60 4.28 15.21
CA MET A 1 18.58 3.73 13.84
C MET A 1 18.29 2.23 13.78
N ILE A 2 18.75 1.41 14.74
CA ILE A 2 18.48 -0.05 14.78
C ILE A 2 16.99 -0.42 14.98
N ARG A 3 16.19 0.44 15.63
CA ARG A 3 14.78 0.15 15.94
C ARG A 3 13.86 0.22 14.71
N LEU A 4 14.04 1.23 13.87
CA LEU A 4 13.21 1.44 12.67
C LEU A 4 13.45 0.33 11.63
N THR A 5 14.70 -0.12 11.47
CA THR A 5 15.06 -1.23 10.58
C THR A 5 14.49 -2.55 11.06
N SER A 6 14.46 -2.79 12.37
CA SER A 6 13.82 -3.98 12.94
C SER A 6 12.30 -3.95 12.75
N ALA A 7 11.67 -2.78 12.88
CA ALA A 7 10.25 -2.59 12.58
C ALA A 7 9.93 -2.88 11.11
N LEU A 8 10.70 -2.28 10.18
CA LEU A 8 10.56 -2.51 8.74
C LEU A 8 10.76 -3.99 8.37
N ARG A 9 11.73 -4.66 8.98
CA ARG A 9 11.98 -6.08 8.75
C ARG A 9 10.82 -6.94 9.24
N LEU A 10 10.24 -6.62 10.39
CA LEU A 10 9.08 -7.32 10.93
C LEU A 10 7.87 -7.16 9.99
N GLU A 11 7.58 -5.93 9.58
CA GLU A 11 6.51 -5.61 8.64
C GLU A 11 6.68 -6.36 7.30
N LEU A 12 7.91 -6.43 6.77
CA LEU A 12 8.20 -7.18 5.56
C LEU A 12 7.92 -8.68 5.73
N ILE A 13 8.37 -9.27 6.84
CA ILE A 13 8.13 -10.70 7.14
C ILE A 13 6.61 -10.96 7.24
N LEU A 14 5.86 -10.08 7.89
CA LEU A 14 4.42 -10.19 8.03
C LEU A 14 3.71 -10.09 6.68
N GLN A 15 4.07 -9.12 5.84
CA GLN A 15 3.49 -8.97 4.51
C GLN A 15 3.80 -10.15 3.58
N VAL A 16 5.00 -10.73 3.67
CA VAL A 16 5.36 -11.95 2.94
C VAL A 16 4.53 -13.13 3.45
N ARG A 17 4.42 -13.31 4.76
CA ARG A 17 3.66 -14.40 5.39
C ARG A 17 2.16 -14.30 5.09
N GLN A 18 1.62 -13.11 5.09
CA GLN A 18 0.22 -12.80 4.75
C GLN A 18 -0.02 -12.75 3.24
N ARG A 19 1.01 -12.97 2.41
CA ARG A 19 0.95 -12.98 0.93
C ARG A 19 0.44 -11.67 0.31
N PHE A 20 0.50 -10.54 1.02
CA PHE A 20 0.12 -9.24 0.47
C PHE A 20 1.00 -8.85 -0.74
N LEU A 21 2.28 -9.20 -0.73
CA LEU A 21 3.16 -9.02 -1.90
C LEU A 21 2.63 -9.74 -3.16
N HIS A 22 2.05 -10.93 -3.01
CA HIS A 22 1.47 -11.66 -4.13
C HIS A 22 0.19 -10.97 -4.63
N ALA A 23 -0.64 -10.46 -3.71
CA ALA A 23 -1.84 -9.70 -4.06
C ALA A 23 -1.50 -8.40 -4.81
N ALA A 24 -0.43 -7.70 -4.43
CA ALA A 24 0.03 -6.48 -5.11
C ALA A 24 0.50 -6.79 -6.55
N VAL A 25 1.29 -7.84 -6.72
CA VAL A 25 1.73 -8.30 -8.06
C VAL A 25 0.53 -8.72 -8.90
N PHE A 26 -0.41 -9.46 -8.31
CA PHE A 26 -1.63 -9.89 -9.00
C PHE A 26 -2.50 -8.71 -9.43
N SER A 27 -2.66 -7.68 -8.59
CA SER A 27 -3.34 -6.42 -8.95
C SER A 27 -2.66 -5.75 -10.15
N GLY A 28 -1.33 -5.62 -10.12
CA GLY A 28 -0.56 -5.05 -11.23
C GLY A 28 -0.73 -5.84 -12.54
N LEU A 29 -0.78 -7.17 -12.47
CA LEU A 29 -1.05 -8.03 -13.62
C LEU A 29 -2.45 -7.82 -14.20
N ILE A 30 -3.47 -7.66 -13.34
CA ILE A 30 -4.84 -7.36 -13.78
C ILE A 30 -4.84 -6.05 -14.56
N TRP A 31 -4.21 -5.01 -14.03
CA TRP A 31 -4.16 -3.71 -14.71
C TRP A 31 -3.38 -3.75 -16.02
N LEU A 32 -2.28 -4.49 -16.09
CA LEU A 32 -1.57 -4.75 -17.35
C LEU A 32 -2.47 -5.47 -18.37
N ALA A 33 -3.22 -6.48 -17.94
CA ALA A 33 -4.15 -7.20 -18.81
C ALA A 33 -5.29 -6.31 -19.33
N VAL A 34 -5.70 -5.29 -18.57
CA VAL A 34 -6.69 -4.30 -19.01
C VAL A 34 -6.06 -3.26 -19.94
N LEU A 35 -4.80 -2.87 -19.74
CA LEU A 35 -4.17 -1.76 -20.45
C LEU A 35 -3.56 -2.18 -21.80
N LEU A 36 -3.04 -3.40 -21.93
CA LEU A 36 -2.43 -3.91 -23.16
C LEU A 36 -3.41 -4.02 -24.35
N PRO A 37 -4.69 -4.44 -24.19
CA PRO A 37 -5.65 -4.53 -25.30
C PRO A 37 -6.15 -3.17 -25.79
N LEU A 38 -5.94 -2.09 -25.02
CA LEU A 38 -6.44 -0.76 -25.39
C LEU A 38 -5.71 -0.21 -26.62
N SER A 39 -6.44 0.52 -27.46
CA SER A 39 -5.87 1.23 -28.61
C SER A 39 -4.94 2.37 -28.16
N HIS A 40 -3.93 2.70 -28.98
CA HIS A 40 -2.95 3.76 -28.69
C HIS A 40 -3.57 5.13 -28.36
N SER A 41 -4.79 5.40 -28.81
CA SER A 41 -5.54 6.64 -28.54
C SER A 41 -6.27 6.64 -27.19
N LEU A 42 -6.63 5.48 -26.63
CA LEU A 42 -7.34 5.39 -25.35
C LEU A 42 -6.40 5.16 -24.16
N ARG A 43 -5.23 4.58 -24.41
CA ARG A 43 -4.20 4.31 -23.39
C ARG A 43 -3.81 5.53 -22.54
N PRO A 44 -3.52 6.73 -23.10
CA PRO A 44 -3.09 7.88 -22.31
C PRO A 44 -4.19 8.43 -21.41
N VAL A 45 -5.45 8.19 -21.78
CA VAL A 45 -6.62 8.62 -20.99
C VAL A 45 -6.92 7.62 -19.90
N ALA A 46 -6.80 6.31 -20.16
CA ALA A 46 -7.11 5.26 -19.21
C ALA A 46 -6.02 5.05 -18.14
N GLU A 47 -4.76 5.25 -18.49
CA GLU A 47 -3.60 5.00 -17.62
C GLU A 47 -3.66 5.73 -16.27
N PRO A 48 -3.97 7.05 -16.19
CA PRO A 48 -4.07 7.74 -14.91
C PRO A 48 -5.19 7.20 -14.02
N TYR A 49 -6.34 6.82 -14.59
CA TYR A 49 -7.46 6.25 -13.83
C TYR A 49 -7.12 4.85 -13.30
N ILE A 50 -6.39 4.07 -14.08
CA ILE A 50 -5.93 2.74 -13.72
C ILE A 50 -4.92 2.81 -12.57
N LEU A 51 -3.94 3.71 -12.66
CA LEU A 51 -2.97 3.96 -11.58
C LEU A 51 -3.65 4.48 -10.32
N LEU A 52 -4.62 5.38 -10.46
CA LEU A 52 -5.42 5.87 -9.34
C LEU A 52 -6.23 4.73 -8.70
N GLY A 53 -6.84 3.85 -9.52
CA GLY A 53 -7.56 2.68 -9.05
C GLY A 53 -6.68 1.71 -8.26
N ASP A 54 -5.50 1.37 -8.79
CA ASP A 54 -4.52 0.53 -8.09
C ASP A 54 -4.08 1.15 -6.77
N THR A 55 -3.77 2.46 -6.79
CA THR A 55 -3.38 3.22 -5.60
C THR A 55 -4.47 3.22 -4.54
N CYS A 56 -5.74 3.38 -4.94
CA CYS A 56 -6.88 3.31 -4.03
C CYS A 56 -7.08 1.92 -3.45
N ILE A 57 -7.00 0.88 -4.28
CA ILE A 57 -7.19 -0.51 -3.83
C ILE A 57 -6.08 -0.91 -2.85
N ILE A 58 -4.82 -0.71 -3.22
CA ILE A 58 -3.68 -1.05 -2.37
C ILE A 58 -3.70 -0.19 -1.11
N GLY A 59 -3.82 1.14 -1.26
CA GLY A 59 -3.80 2.07 -0.13
C GLY A 59 -4.92 1.81 0.88
N PHE A 60 -6.15 1.61 0.43
CA PHE A 60 -7.28 1.42 1.33
C PHE A 60 -7.33 0.01 1.92
N PHE A 61 -7.25 -1.04 1.08
CA PHE A 61 -7.49 -2.41 1.55
C PHE A 61 -6.28 -3.04 2.22
N PHE A 62 -5.04 -2.76 1.79
CA PHE A 62 -3.88 -3.46 2.35
C PHE A 62 -3.55 -2.98 3.76
N VAL A 63 -3.68 -1.68 4.03
CA VAL A 63 -3.50 -1.18 5.40
C VAL A 63 -4.59 -1.67 6.34
N ALA A 64 -5.85 -1.67 5.89
CA ALA A 64 -6.96 -2.15 6.71
C ALA A 64 -6.84 -3.66 6.95
N GLY A 65 -6.47 -4.43 5.92
CA GLY A 65 -6.24 -5.86 5.98
C GLY A 65 -5.09 -6.24 6.90
N THR A 66 -3.93 -5.59 6.77
CA THR A 66 -2.77 -5.84 7.65
C THR A 66 -3.11 -5.54 9.12
N VAL A 67 -3.81 -4.43 9.41
CA VAL A 67 -4.30 -4.12 10.76
C VAL A 67 -5.28 -5.17 11.28
N PHE A 68 -6.19 -5.68 10.44
CA PHE A 68 -7.15 -6.70 10.83
C PHE A 68 -6.49 -8.06 11.12
N PHE A 69 -5.54 -8.47 10.28
CA PHE A 69 -4.77 -9.71 10.51
C PHE A 69 -3.92 -9.63 11.78
N GLU A 70 -3.30 -8.48 12.07
CA GLU A 70 -2.55 -8.29 13.31
C GLU A 70 -3.43 -8.32 14.56
N LYS A 71 -4.71 -7.90 14.45
CA LYS A 71 -5.71 -8.11 15.52
C LYS A 71 -6.02 -9.59 15.71
N GLN A 72 -6.15 -10.37 14.63
CA GLN A 72 -6.48 -11.79 14.71
C GLN A 72 -5.32 -12.66 15.23
N GLU A 73 -4.08 -12.36 14.86
CA GLU A 73 -2.90 -13.16 15.28
C GLU A 73 -2.40 -12.86 16.71
N ARG A 74 -3.07 -11.98 17.47
CA ARG A 74 -2.61 -11.46 18.79
C ARG A 74 -1.20 -10.85 18.77
N THR A 75 -0.62 -10.61 17.60
CA THR A 75 0.71 -10.02 17.40
C THR A 75 0.76 -8.55 17.78
N LEU A 76 -0.39 -7.84 17.74
CA LEU A 76 -0.50 -6.50 18.35
C LEU A 76 -0.07 -6.49 19.82
N GLY A 77 -0.37 -7.55 20.59
CA GLY A 77 0.06 -7.67 21.99
C GLY A 77 1.57 -7.87 22.16
N ALA A 78 2.23 -8.50 21.19
CA ALA A 78 3.68 -8.70 21.18
C ALA A 78 4.46 -7.46 20.69
N VAL A 79 3.84 -6.63 19.84
CA VAL A 79 4.41 -5.34 19.42
C VAL A 79 4.25 -4.29 20.53
N VAL A 80 3.11 -4.29 21.25
CA VAL A 80 2.87 -3.41 22.42
C VAL A 80 3.83 -3.71 23.59
N SER A 81 4.32 -4.95 23.72
CA SER A 81 5.33 -5.31 24.73
C SER A 81 6.78 -4.96 24.33
N THR A 82 7.00 -4.51 23.08
CA THR A 82 8.27 -3.89 22.67
C THR A 82 8.21 -2.38 22.90
N PRO A 83 9.33 -1.72 23.28
CA PRO A 83 9.38 -0.28 23.55
C PRO A 83 9.40 0.55 22.25
N LEU A 84 8.55 0.21 21.28
CA LEU A 84 8.36 0.94 20.03
C LEU A 84 7.26 1.97 20.21
N ARG A 85 7.51 3.22 19.85
CA ARG A 85 6.46 4.24 19.84
C ARG A 85 5.48 3.94 18.71
N PHE A 86 4.19 4.21 18.95
CA PHE A 86 3.13 4.06 17.94
C PHE A 86 3.46 4.75 16.60
N TRP A 87 4.06 5.94 16.66
CA TRP A 87 4.49 6.69 15.47
C TRP A 87 5.62 6.02 14.67
N GLU A 88 6.55 5.32 15.33
CA GLU A 88 7.64 4.59 14.65
C GLU A 88 7.09 3.34 13.94
N TYR A 89 6.13 2.67 14.55
CA TYR A 89 5.43 1.54 13.96
C TYR A 89 4.56 1.99 12.76
N LEU A 90 3.73 3.04 12.93
CA LEU A 90 2.86 3.52 11.87
C LEU A 90 3.66 4.04 10.67
N SER A 91 4.74 4.80 10.92
CA SER A 91 5.61 5.29 9.84
C SER A 91 6.33 4.18 9.10
N ALA A 92 6.82 3.14 9.79
CA ALA A 92 7.42 1.98 9.14
C ALA A 92 6.42 1.23 8.26
N LYS A 93 5.19 1.02 8.76
CA LYS A 93 4.10 0.37 8.03
C LYS A 93 3.70 1.16 6.78
N LEU A 94 3.46 2.46 6.94
CA LEU A 94 3.12 3.35 5.83
C LEU A 94 4.24 3.40 4.80
N ALA A 95 5.50 3.52 5.22
CA ALA A 95 6.64 3.57 4.32
C ALA A 95 6.75 2.30 3.46
N LEU A 96 6.56 1.12 4.08
CA LEU A 96 6.62 -0.15 3.35
C LEU A 96 5.47 -0.28 2.33
N LEU A 97 4.24 0.09 2.72
CA LEU A 97 3.08 0.04 1.84
C LEU A 97 3.17 1.04 0.69
N VAL A 98 3.65 2.27 0.96
CA VAL A 98 3.94 3.26 -0.08
C VAL A 98 5.01 2.74 -1.03
N LEU A 99 6.08 2.12 -0.53
CA LEU A 99 7.15 1.58 -1.37
C LEU A 99 6.63 0.47 -2.30
N ILE A 100 5.76 -0.41 -1.81
CA ILE A 100 5.12 -1.46 -2.63
C ILE A 100 4.23 -0.85 -3.70
N SER A 101 3.36 0.09 -3.32
CA SER A 101 2.49 0.79 -4.28
C SER A 101 3.30 1.54 -5.33
N LEU A 102 4.38 2.20 -4.93
CA LEU A 102 5.27 2.91 -5.85
C LEU A 102 5.98 1.95 -6.82
N PHE A 103 6.41 0.78 -6.34
CA PHE A 103 7.00 -0.24 -7.18
C PHE A 103 6.02 -0.71 -8.27
N VAL A 104 4.77 -1.04 -7.90
CA VAL A 104 3.73 -1.44 -8.87
C VAL A 104 3.42 -0.31 -9.85
N ALA A 105 3.24 0.91 -9.35
CA ALA A 105 2.91 2.08 -10.17
C ALA A 105 4.06 2.53 -11.09
N LEU A 106 5.30 2.09 -10.86
CA LEU A 106 6.41 2.27 -11.80
C LEU A 106 6.53 1.11 -12.78
N VAL A 107 6.34 -0.12 -12.33
CA VAL A 107 6.46 -1.33 -13.18
C VAL A 107 5.36 -1.39 -14.23
N VAL A 108 4.12 -1.02 -13.89
CA VAL A 108 2.98 -1.11 -14.83
C VAL A 108 3.14 -0.16 -16.03
N PRO A 109 3.41 1.16 -15.85
CA PRO A 109 3.66 2.09 -16.95
C PRO A 109 4.92 1.78 -17.74
N THR A 110 6.01 1.38 -17.07
CA THR A 110 7.28 1.05 -17.76
C THR A 110 7.11 -0.13 -18.72
N ILE A 111 6.33 -1.15 -18.34
CA ILE A 111 6.02 -2.28 -19.22
C ILE A 111 5.08 -1.84 -20.36
N ALA A 112 4.12 -0.96 -20.08
CA ALA A 112 3.08 -0.58 -21.05
C ALA A 112 3.53 0.45 -22.10
N HIS A 113 4.33 1.46 -21.72
CA HIS A 113 4.73 2.58 -22.58
C HIS A 113 6.25 2.79 -22.67
N GLY A 114 7.07 1.97 -21.98
CA GLY A 114 8.50 2.22 -21.86
C GLY A 114 8.79 3.47 -21.01
N PHE A 115 9.82 4.24 -21.35
CA PHE A 115 10.27 5.43 -20.58
C PHE A 115 9.67 6.76 -21.09
N ALA A 116 8.65 6.73 -21.94
CA ALA A 116 8.08 7.93 -22.57
C ALA A 116 7.07 8.71 -21.69
N TYR A 117 7.20 8.65 -20.36
CA TYR A 117 6.32 9.33 -19.41
C TYR A 117 7.12 10.24 -18.47
N ARG A 118 6.44 11.19 -17.80
CA ARG A 118 7.08 12.10 -16.83
C ARG A 118 7.10 11.43 -15.45
N PRO A 119 8.25 10.90 -14.98
CA PRO A 119 8.28 10.10 -13.75
C PRO A 119 8.03 10.93 -12.49
N ILE A 120 8.45 12.19 -12.47
CA ILE A 120 8.32 13.08 -11.30
C ILE A 120 6.85 13.28 -10.90
N PRO A 121 5.95 13.80 -11.76
CA PRO A 121 4.55 14.00 -11.40
C PRO A 121 3.83 12.68 -11.08
N LEU A 122 4.20 11.59 -11.75
CA LEU A 122 3.66 10.25 -11.49
C LEU A 122 4.02 9.78 -10.08
N VAL A 123 5.31 9.82 -9.72
CA VAL A 123 5.78 9.44 -8.38
C VAL A 123 5.12 10.29 -7.30
N THR A 124 5.04 11.62 -7.50
CA THR A 124 4.39 12.49 -6.51
C THR A 124 2.90 12.20 -6.36
N GLY A 125 2.20 11.95 -7.47
CA GLY A 125 0.76 11.66 -7.46
C GLY A 125 0.47 10.33 -6.78
N VAL A 126 1.26 9.29 -7.10
CA VAL A 126 1.15 7.97 -6.47
C VAL A 126 1.45 8.08 -4.99
N VAL A 127 2.59 8.66 -4.59
CA VAL A 127 2.96 8.78 -3.17
C VAL A 127 1.88 9.50 -2.37
N LEU A 128 1.38 10.65 -2.86
CA LEU A 128 0.33 11.40 -2.18
C LEU A 128 -1.00 10.63 -2.15
N GLY A 129 -1.40 10.02 -3.27
CA GLY A 129 -2.63 9.24 -3.38
C GLY A 129 -2.62 8.00 -2.47
N THR A 130 -1.51 7.26 -2.47
CA THR A 130 -1.33 6.08 -1.63
C THR A 130 -1.31 6.49 -0.18
N LEU A 131 -0.57 7.53 0.21
CA LEU A 131 -0.56 8.03 1.59
C LEU A 131 -1.96 8.43 2.07
N LEU A 132 -2.72 9.16 1.24
CA LEU A 132 -4.08 9.55 1.57
C LEU A 132 -4.96 8.32 1.80
N MET A 133 -4.94 7.36 0.87
CA MET A 133 -5.77 6.15 1.02
C MET A 133 -5.31 5.21 2.13
N LEU A 134 -4.01 5.16 2.42
CA LEU A 134 -3.47 4.45 3.56
C LEU A 134 -3.98 5.04 4.88
N LEU A 135 -3.97 6.37 5.00
CA LEU A 135 -4.49 7.04 6.19
C LEU A 135 -6.00 6.83 6.35
N VAL A 136 -6.76 6.90 5.24
CA VAL A 136 -8.20 6.64 5.24
C VAL A 136 -8.50 5.19 5.63
N GLY A 137 -7.84 4.20 4.99
CA GLY A 137 -8.02 2.79 5.30
C GLY A 137 -7.61 2.46 6.74
N PHE A 138 -6.51 3.07 7.23
CA PHE A 138 -6.09 2.94 8.61
C PHE A 138 -7.14 3.50 9.57
N ALA A 139 -7.64 4.72 9.33
CA ALA A 139 -8.67 5.35 10.14
C ALA A 139 -9.98 4.55 10.17
N SER A 140 -10.39 3.95 9.04
CA SER A 140 -11.55 3.06 8.98
C SER A 140 -11.33 1.73 9.72
N SER A 141 -10.10 1.25 9.80
CA SER A 141 -9.75 -0.01 10.48
C SER A 141 -9.56 0.16 11.99
N LEU A 142 -9.34 1.39 12.46
CA LEU A 142 -9.42 1.71 13.88
C LEU A 142 -10.87 1.48 14.29
N PRO A 143 -11.12 0.57 15.25
CA PRO A 143 -12.46 0.46 15.79
C PRO A 143 -12.76 1.83 16.38
N PHE A 144 -13.92 2.40 16.07
CA PHE A 144 -14.43 3.50 16.87
C PHE A 144 -14.38 3.03 18.32
N ALA A 145 -13.38 3.48 19.06
CA ALA A 145 -13.42 3.49 20.51
C ALA A 145 -14.42 4.60 20.88
N SER A 146 -15.69 4.39 20.53
CA SER A 146 -16.77 4.96 21.30
C SER A 146 -16.86 4.11 22.55
N ASP A 147 -15.94 4.36 23.48
CA ASP A 147 -16.27 4.19 24.88
C ASP A 147 -17.52 5.05 25.14
N ARG A 148 -18.65 4.37 25.33
CA ARG A 148 -19.51 4.73 26.46
C ARG A 148 -19.76 3.47 27.25
N ALA A 149 -19.06 3.43 28.38
CA ALA A 149 -19.48 2.80 29.62
C ALA A 149 -21.00 2.56 29.68
N ARG A 150 -21.39 1.31 29.86
CA ARG A 150 -22.43 0.84 30.78
C ARG A 150 -22.34 -0.67 30.91
#